data_AF-A0A7C5S3H7-F1
#
_entry.id   AF-A0A7C5S3H7-F1
#
_cell.length_a   1.000
_cell.length_b   1.000
_cell.length_c   1.000
_cell.angle_alpha   90.00
_cell.angle_beta   90.00
_cell.angle_gamma   90.00
#
_symmetry.space_group_name_H-M   'P 1'
#
loop_
_entity.id
_entity.type
_entity.pdbx_description
1 polymer ?
#
loop_
_entity_poly.entity_id
_entity_poly.type
_entity_poly.pdbx_seq_one_letter_code
_entity_poly.pdbx_strand_id
1 'polypeptide(L)' 'GESRKDFIHKIKVVLKELRETHVCLKIILRSRLHPDEFRINKAIYENNELISIFVKSVETATKNLNQKNSK' A
#
# COMPACT_ATOMS: atom_id res chain seq x y z
N GLY A 1 24.19 -4.01 3.61
CA GLY A 1 23.18 -2.95 3.74
C GLY A 1 22.34 -2.93 2.48
N GLU A 2 21.02 -2.97 2.59
CA GLU A 2 20.15 -2.96 1.42
C GLU A 2 20.27 -1.65 0.65
N SER A 3 20.25 -1.71 -0.68
CA SER A 3 20.30 -0.52 -1.50
C SER A 3 18.97 0.24 -1.42
N ARG A 4 19.00 1.55 -1.65
CA ARG A 4 17.76 2.36 -1.70
C ARG A 4 16.83 1.92 -2.84
N LYS A 5 17.39 1.31 -3.89
CA LYS A 5 16.62 0.68 -4.98
C LYS A 5 15.86 -0.55 -4.49
N ASP A 6 16.50 -1.40 -3.69
CA ASP A 6 15.85 -2.60 -3.10
C ASP A 6 14.73 -2.21 -2.16
N PHE A 7 14.96 -1.17 -1.34
CA PHE A 7 13.91 -0.61 -0.48
C PHE A 7 12.69 -0.16 -1.30
N ILE A 8 12.90 0.65 -2.36
CA ILE A 8 11.80 1.12 -3.22
C ILE A 8 11.09 -0.06 -3.89
N HIS A 9 11.82 -1.07 -4.36
CA HIS A 9 11.24 -2.25 -4.97
C HIS A 9 10.33 -3.01 -4.00
N LYS A 10 10.81 -3.29 -2.77
CA LYS A 10 10.02 -3.96 -1.74
C LYS A 10 8.75 -3.19 -1.38
N ILE A 11 8.84 -1.87 -1.25
CA ILE A 11 7.66 -1.06 -0.94
C ILE A 11 6.64 -1.07 -2.09
N LYS A 12 7.11 -1.10 -3.35
CA LYS A 12 6.21 -1.29 -4.51
C LYS A 12 5.50 -2.64 -4.48
N VAL A 13 6.18 -3.71 -4.03
CA VAL A 13 5.53 -5.01 -3.80
C VAL A 13 4.45 -4.89 -2.72
N VAL A 14 4.75 -4.28 -1.57
CA VAL A 14 3.76 -4.03 -0.52
C VAL A 14 2.54 -3.25 -1.04
N LEU A 15 2.75 -2.24 -1.89
CA LEU A 15 1.65 -1.50 -2.52
C LEU A 15 0.78 -2.37 -3.43
N LYS A 16 1.37 -3.33 -4.14
CA LYS A 16 0.61 -4.29 -4.96
C LYS A 16 -0.28 -5.16 -4.07
N GLU A 17 0.29 -5.75 -3.02
CA GLU A 17 -0.43 -6.61 -2.08
C GLU A 17 -1.55 -5.85 -1.35
N LEU A 18 -1.32 -4.59 -0.96
CA LEU A 18 -2.35 -3.75 -0.35
C LEU A 18 -3.51 -3.46 -1.30
N ARG A 19 -3.25 -3.19 -2.59
CA ARG A 19 -4.29 -2.96 -3.60
C ARG A 19 -5.12 -4.22 -3.86
N GLU A 20 -4.48 -5.39 -3.94
CA GLU A 20 -5.17 -6.67 -4.06
C GLU A 20 -6.04 -6.93 -2.81
N THR A 21 -5.49 -6.70 -1.62
CA THR A 21 -6.23 -6.80 -0.35
C THR A 21 -7.45 -5.88 -0.33
N HIS A 22 -7.31 -4.63 -0.79
CA HIS A 22 -8.42 -3.67 -0.86
C HIS A 22 -9.57 -4.17 -1.72
N VAL A 23 -9.25 -4.77 -2.88
CA VAL A 23 -10.24 -5.38 -3.78
C VAL A 23 -10.90 -6.59 -3.12
N CYS A 24 -10.11 -7.47 -2.48
CA CYS A 24 -10.64 -8.62 -1.75
C CYS A 24 -11.61 -8.21 -0.63
N LEU A 25 -11.28 -7.18 0.16
CA LEU A 25 -12.16 -6.66 1.20
C LEU A 25 -13.48 -6.12 0.62
N LYS A 26 -13.43 -5.43 -0.54
CA LYS A 26 -14.63 -4.97 -1.25
C LYS A 26 -15.49 -6.13 -1.76
N ILE A 27 -14.87 -7.22 -2.23
CA ILE A 27 -15.59 -8.44 -2.62
C ILE A 27 -16.26 -9.06 -1.41
N ILE A 28 -15.54 -9.23 -0.30
CA ILE A 28 -16.10 -9.77 0.97
C ILE A 28 -17.31 -8.98 1.42
N LEU A 29 -17.24 -7.64 1.38
CA LEU A 29 -18.36 -6.77 1.74
C LEU A 29 -19.55 -6.95 0.79
N ARG A 30 -19.33 -6.87 -0.53
CA ARG A 30 -20.41 -6.94 -1.54
C ARG A 30 -21.08 -8.31 -1.61
N SER A 31 -20.30 -9.36 -1.41
CA SER A 31 -20.78 -10.75 -1.38
C SER A 31 -21.33 -11.16 -0.01
N ARG A 32 -21.34 -10.26 0.99
CA ARG A 32 -21.80 -10.51 2.36
C ARG A 32 -21.17 -11.77 2.98
N LEU A 33 -19.89 -11.99 2.74
CA LEU A 33 -19.16 -13.19 3.19
C LEU A 33 -18.74 -13.12 4.66
N HIS A 34 -18.95 -11.97 5.32
CA HIS A 34 -18.65 -11.76 6.73
C HIS A 34 -19.85 -11.10 7.41
N PRO A 35 -20.28 -11.57 8.61
CA PRO A 35 -21.49 -11.06 9.27
C PRO A 35 -21.32 -9.64 9.82
N ASP A 36 -20.10 -9.23 10.15
CA ASP A 36 -19.79 -7.89 10.65
C ASP A 36 -19.31 -6.99 9.50
N GLU A 37 -20.24 -6.30 8.85
CA GLU A 37 -19.94 -5.35 7.78
C GLU A 37 -19.19 -4.11 8.29
N PHE A 38 -19.40 -3.71 9.55
CA PHE A 38 -18.71 -2.55 10.13
C PHE A 38 -17.21 -2.79 10.20
N ARG A 39 -16.80 -3.97 10.66
CA ARG A 39 -15.38 -4.36 10.71
C ARG A 39 -14.75 -4.43 9.32
N ILE A 40 -15.47 -4.93 8.31
CA ILE A 40 -14.97 -4.96 6.94
C ILE A 40 -14.82 -3.54 6.37
N ASN A 41 -15.82 -2.67 6.57
CA ASN A 41 -15.72 -1.27 6.14
C ASN A 41 -14.56 -0.53 6.82
N LYS A 42 -14.35 -0.77 8.11
CA LYS A 42 -13.20 -0.24 8.85
C LYS A 42 -11.87 -0.72 8.25
N ALA A 43 -11.75 -2.01 7.96
CA ALA A 43 -10.55 -2.57 7.33
C ALA A 43 -10.32 -2.00 5.91
N ILE A 44 -11.38 -1.79 5.12
CA ILE A 44 -11.29 -1.14 3.79
C ILE A 44 -10.73 0.27 3.93
N TYR A 45 -11.22 1.03 4.91
CA TYR A 45 -10.77 2.40 5.19
C TYR A 45 -9.30 2.43 5.62
N GLU A 46 -8.92 1.65 6.64
CA GLU A 46 -7.54 1.56 7.13
C GLU A 46 -6.57 1.08 6.04
N ASN A 47 -6.97 0.11 5.23
CA ASN A 47 -6.16 -0.36 4.10
C ASN A 47 -5.91 0.76 3.06
N ASN A 48 -6.89 1.64 2.81
CA ASN A 48 -6.71 2.78 1.91
C ASN A 48 -5.77 3.85 2.49
N GLU A 49 -5.80 4.06 3.81
CA GLU A 49 -4.82 4.92 4.50
C GLU A 49 -3.40 4.34 4.37
N LEU A 50 -3.23 3.02 4.55
CA LEU A 50 -1.95 2.34 4.34
C LEU A 50 -1.45 2.53 2.90
N ILE A 51 -2.30 2.32 1.88
CA ILE A 51 -1.93 2.58 0.48
C ILE A 51 -1.41 4.01 0.31
N SER A 52 -2.11 5.00 0.89
CA SER A 52 -1.73 6.41 0.79
C SER A 52 -0.37 6.70 1.43
N ILE A 53 -0.12 6.14 2.61
CA ILE A 53 1.17 6.26 3.32
C ILE A 53 2.29 5.66 2.47
N PHE A 54 2.13 4.43 1.99
CA PHE A 54 3.17 3.73 1.23
C PHE A 54 3.43 4.38 -0.14
N VAL A 55 2.41 4.95 -0.80
CA VAL A 55 2.60 5.75 -2.02
C VAL A 55 3.52 6.94 -1.71
N LYS A 56 3.24 7.70 -0.65
CA LYS A 56 4.12 8.83 -0.25
C LYS A 56 5.51 8.39 0.16
N SER A 57 5.66 7.22 0.78
CA SER A 57 6.98 6.65 1.08
C SER A 57 7.78 6.36 -0.19
N VAL A 58 7.16 5.78 -1.23
CA VAL A 58 7.82 5.50 -2.52
C VAL A 58 8.20 6.78 -3.23
N GLU A 59 7.28 7.76 -3.31
CA GLU A 59 7.56 9.05 -3.94
C GLU A 59 8.75 9.75 -3.28
N THR A 60 8.76 9.80 -1.95
CA THR A 60 9.83 10.44 -1.16
C THR A 60 11.16 9.72 -1.35
N ALA A 61 11.18 8.39 -1.27
CA ALA A 61 12.39 7.60 -1.45
C ALA A 61 12.95 7.75 -2.88
N THR A 62 12.07 7.78 -3.89
CA THR A 62 12.46 7.96 -5.30
C THR A 62 13.04 9.35 -5.55
N LYS A 63 12.40 10.41 -5.03
CA LYS A 63 12.89 11.78 -5.12
C LYS A 63 14.30 11.92 -4.53
N ASN A 64 14.51 11.34 -3.35
CA ASN A 64 15.82 11.37 -2.68
C ASN A 64 16.89 10.57 -3.43
N LEU A 65 16.52 9.48 -4.10
CA LEU A 65 17.44 8.71 -4.94
C LEU A 65 17.88 9.53 -6.17
N ASN A 66 16.94 10.21 -6.82
CA ASN A 66 17.23 11.02 -8.00
C ASN A 66 18.10 12.24 -7.66
N GLN A 67 17.82 12.93 -6.54
CA GLN A 67 18.64 14.05 -6.07
C GLN A 67 20.09 13.66 -5.76
N LYS A 68 20.32 12.42 -5.31
CA LYS A 68 21.68 11.91 -5.05
C LYS A 68 22.46 11.61 -6.33
N ASN A 69 21.78 11.25 -7.43
CA ASN A 69 22.42 10.97 -8.71
C ASN A 69 22.74 12.23 -9.53
N SER A 70 22.14 13.37 -9.19
CA SER A 70 22.37 14.68 -9.83
C SER A 70 23.43 15.54 -9.12
N LYS A 71 24.08 15.00 -8.09
CA LYS A 71 25.24 15.57 -7.40
C LYS A 71 26.45 14.70 -7.69
#